data_AF-A0A8R7Q2P6-F1
#
_entry.id   AF-A0A8R7Q2P6-F1
#
_cell.length_a   1.000
_cell.length_b   1.000
_cell.length_c   1.000
_cell.angle_alpha   90.00
_cell.angle_beta   90.00
_cell.angle_gamma   90.00
#
_symmetry.space_group_name_H-M   'P 1'
#
loop_
_entity.id
_entity.type
_entity.pdbx_description
1 polymer ?
#
loop_
_entity_poly.entity_id
_entity_poly.type
_entity_poly.pdbx_seq_one_letter_code
_entity_poly.pdbx_strand_id
1 'polypeptide(L)'
;MATAGKVIKCKAAVAWEAGKPLSMEEVEVAPPQAMEVRVKILFTSLCHTDVYFWEAKGQTPMFPRIFGHEAGGIVESVGEGVTELAPGDHVLPVFTGECKECPHCKSAESNMCDLLRINTDRGVMIGDGKSRFSIDGKPIYHFVGTSTFSEYTVMHVGCVAKINPEAPLDKVCVLSCGISTGLGASINVAKPPKGSTVAIFGLGAVGLAAAEGARIAGASRIIGVDLNASRFEEARKFGCTEFVNPKDHTKPVQQVCFFL
;
A
#
# COMPACT_ATOMS: atom_id res chain seq x y z
N MET A 1 13.62 -24.66 -3.35
CA MET A 1 12.44 -24.66 -4.24
C MET A 1 12.90 -24.76 -5.69
N ALA A 2 12.14 -25.38 -6.60
CA ALA A 2 12.57 -25.71 -7.97
C ALA A 2 12.90 -24.50 -8.88
N THR A 3 12.45 -23.31 -8.48
CA THR A 3 12.50 -22.04 -9.23
C THR A 3 13.54 -21.03 -8.72
N ALA A 4 14.20 -21.30 -7.59
CA ALA A 4 15.21 -20.42 -7.03
C ALA A 4 16.39 -20.24 -8.01
N GLY A 5 16.86 -19.00 -8.19
CA GLY A 5 17.94 -18.66 -9.12
C GLY A 5 17.56 -18.71 -10.61
N LYS A 6 16.29 -18.97 -10.95
CA LYS A 6 15.80 -19.05 -12.33
C LYS A 6 14.78 -17.97 -12.61
N VAL A 7 14.64 -17.57 -13.88
CA VAL A 7 13.52 -16.75 -14.34
C VAL A 7 12.22 -17.55 -14.16
N ILE A 8 11.18 -16.90 -13.64
CA ILE A 8 9.82 -17.45 -13.57
C ILE A 8 9.00 -16.81 -14.68
N LYS A 9 8.24 -17.61 -15.43
CA LYS A 9 7.17 -17.12 -16.29
C LYS A 9 5.85 -17.20 -15.52
N CYS A 10 5.13 -16.10 -15.40
CA CYS A 10 3.87 -16.05 -14.66
C CYS A 10 2.93 -14.97 -15.21
N LYS A 11 1.67 -14.97 -14.76
CA LYS A 11 0.69 -13.97 -15.18
C LYS A 11 0.88 -12.65 -14.42
N ALA A 12 0.71 -11.53 -15.11
CA ALA A 12 0.63 -10.20 -14.53
C ALA A 12 -0.37 -9.32 -15.29
N ALA A 13 -0.91 -8.31 -14.61
CA ALA A 13 -1.72 -7.26 -15.22
C ALA A 13 -0.83 -6.08 -15.61
N VAL A 14 -0.51 -5.97 -16.89
CA VAL A 14 0.41 -4.97 -17.44
C VAL A 14 -0.39 -3.75 -17.92
N ALA A 15 -0.01 -2.57 -17.44
CA ALA A 15 -0.45 -1.31 -18.01
C ALA A 15 0.50 -0.89 -19.13
N TRP A 16 0.02 -0.88 -20.37
CA TRP A 16 0.80 -0.44 -21.52
C TRP A 16 0.76 1.08 -21.72
N GLU A 17 -0.35 1.71 -21.35
CA GLU A 17 -0.61 3.12 -21.54
C GLU A 17 -1.52 3.65 -20.41
N ALA A 18 -1.47 4.96 -20.18
CA ALA A 18 -2.29 5.63 -19.18
C ALA A 18 -3.79 5.46 -19.46
N GLY A 19 -4.56 5.09 -18.43
CA GLY A 19 -6.01 4.97 -18.49
C GLY A 19 -6.56 3.89 -19.45
N LYS A 20 -5.71 3.07 -20.08
CA LYS A 20 -6.12 1.93 -20.89
C LYS A 20 -6.31 0.69 -20.02
N PRO A 21 -7.25 -0.22 -20.36
CA PRO A 21 -7.42 -1.47 -19.62
C PRO A 21 -6.08 -2.21 -19.45
N LEU A 22 -5.87 -2.79 -18.26
CA LEU A 22 -4.71 -3.63 -18.02
C LEU A 22 -4.78 -4.89 -18.89
N SER A 23 -3.66 -5.30 -19.48
CA SER A 23 -3.56 -6.55 -20.22
C SER A 23 -3.08 -7.67 -19.32
N MET A 24 -3.77 -8.81 -19.32
CA MET A 24 -3.30 -10.00 -18.62
C MET A 24 -2.29 -10.73 -19.51
N GLU A 25 -1.01 -10.59 -19.19
CA GLU A 25 0.10 -11.11 -19.99
C GLU A 25 0.90 -12.18 -19.21
N GLU A 26 1.59 -13.05 -19.92
CA GLU A 26 2.69 -13.83 -19.35
C GLU A 26 3.96 -12.96 -19.33
N VAL A 27 4.54 -12.76 -18.15
CA VAL A 27 5.76 -11.97 -17.94
C VAL A 27 6.89 -12.85 -17.40
N GLU A 28 8.11 -12.42 -17.64
CA GLU A 28 9.34 -13.02 -17.11
C GLU A 28 9.77 -12.25 -15.85
N VAL A 29 9.86 -12.96 -14.72
CA VAL A 29 10.31 -12.43 -13.43
C VAL A 29 11.70 -12.96 -13.12
N ALA A 30 12.69 -12.07 -13.17
CA ALA A 30 14.08 -12.40 -12.86
C ALA A 30 14.23 -12.91 -11.40
N PRO A 31 15.25 -13.73 -11.09
CA PRO A 31 15.58 -14.07 -9.71
C PRO A 31 15.99 -12.82 -8.90
N PRO A 32 15.82 -12.83 -7.57
CA PRO A 32 16.26 -11.72 -6.72
C PRO A 32 17.79 -11.62 -6.70
N GLN A 33 18.30 -10.40 -6.75
CA GLN A 33 19.72 -10.07 -6.54
C GLN A 33 20.01 -9.75 -5.06
N ALA A 34 21.23 -9.26 -4.76
CA ALA A 34 21.60 -8.85 -3.41
C ALA A 34 20.57 -7.90 -2.79
N MET A 35 20.21 -8.16 -1.54
CA MET A 35 19.20 -7.44 -0.76
C MET A 35 17.78 -7.45 -1.35
N GLU A 36 17.49 -8.36 -2.28
CA GLU A 36 16.17 -8.53 -2.87
C GLU A 36 15.50 -9.84 -2.43
N VAL A 37 14.18 -9.83 -2.49
CA VAL A 37 13.33 -10.97 -2.15
C VAL A 37 12.30 -11.13 -3.26
N ARG A 38 12.13 -12.37 -3.73
CA ARG A 38 11.05 -12.72 -4.65
C ARG A 38 9.90 -13.34 -3.88
N VAL A 39 8.71 -12.79 -4.05
CA VAL A 39 7.50 -13.15 -3.32
C VAL A 39 6.46 -13.66 -4.30
N LYS A 40 5.85 -14.80 -3.98
CA LYS A 40 4.63 -15.27 -4.63
C LYS A 40 3.44 -14.53 -4.02
N ILE A 41 2.77 -13.70 -4.81
CA ILE A 41 1.58 -12.97 -4.38
C ILE A 41 0.39 -13.93 -4.40
N LEU A 42 -0.35 -13.98 -3.29
CA LEU A 42 -1.57 -14.80 -3.17
C LEU A 42 -2.82 -13.94 -3.22
N PHE A 43 -2.77 -12.77 -2.60
CA PHE A 43 -3.87 -11.82 -2.55
C PHE A 43 -3.35 -10.41 -2.73
N THR A 44 -4.04 -9.60 -3.52
CA THR A 44 -3.78 -8.18 -3.68
C THR A 44 -5.09 -7.43 -3.80
N SER A 45 -5.18 -6.27 -3.16
CA SER A 45 -6.34 -5.39 -3.24
C SER A 45 -6.09 -4.21 -4.18
N LEU A 46 -7.18 -3.61 -4.64
CA LEU A 46 -7.18 -2.41 -5.46
C LEU A 46 -7.37 -1.20 -4.55
N CYS A 47 -6.37 -0.33 -4.51
CA CYS A 47 -6.43 0.92 -3.80
C CYS A 47 -6.56 2.09 -4.80
N HIS A 48 -7.17 3.20 -4.36
CA HIS A 48 -7.38 4.36 -5.24
C HIS A 48 -6.06 4.94 -5.75
N THR A 49 -4.96 4.77 -5.00
CA THR A 49 -3.60 5.12 -5.43
C THR A 49 -3.25 4.42 -6.75
N ASP A 50 -3.55 3.13 -6.90
CA ASP A 50 -3.24 2.40 -8.14
C ASP A 50 -3.98 3.02 -9.34
N VAL A 51 -5.27 3.34 -9.16
CA VAL A 51 -6.09 4.00 -10.19
C VAL A 51 -5.55 5.38 -10.53
N TYR A 52 -5.19 6.17 -9.52
CA TYR A 52 -4.69 7.53 -9.70
C TYR A 52 -3.40 7.57 -10.54
N PHE A 53 -2.43 6.69 -10.25
CA PHE A 53 -1.19 6.59 -11.03
C PHE A 53 -1.39 5.90 -12.40
N TRP A 54 -2.35 4.99 -12.51
CA TRP A 54 -2.72 4.37 -13.78
C TRP A 54 -3.35 5.37 -14.76
N GLU A 55 -4.18 6.28 -14.29
CA GLU A 55 -4.74 7.35 -15.13
C GLU A 55 -3.67 8.37 -15.57
N ALA A 56 -2.57 8.49 -14.83
CA ALA A 56 -1.46 9.43 -15.05
C ALA A 56 -1.88 10.89 -15.28
N LYS A 57 -3.02 11.31 -14.71
CA LYS A 57 -3.51 12.69 -14.81
C LYS A 57 -2.67 13.61 -13.93
N GLY A 58 -1.88 14.49 -14.55
CA GLY A 58 -1.06 15.48 -13.84
C GLY A 58 0.24 14.92 -13.27
N GLN A 59 0.73 13.80 -13.79
CA GLN A 59 1.97 13.15 -13.38
C GLN A 59 2.84 12.80 -14.59
N THR A 60 4.13 12.55 -14.36
CA THR A 60 5.01 12.01 -15.39
C THR A 60 4.61 10.56 -15.67
N PRO A 61 4.15 10.22 -16.90
CA PRO A 61 3.73 8.86 -17.22
C PRO A 61 4.95 7.93 -17.29
N MET A 62 4.80 6.72 -16.74
CA MET A 62 5.82 5.67 -16.78
C MET A 62 5.15 4.35 -17.15
N PHE A 63 5.37 3.92 -18.40
CA PHE A 63 4.78 2.72 -18.99
C PHE A 63 5.79 2.04 -19.94
N PRO A 64 5.71 0.71 -20.16
CA PRO A 64 4.77 -0.22 -19.54
C PRO A 64 5.09 -0.46 -18.06
N ARG A 65 4.08 -0.72 -17.23
CA ARG A 65 4.23 -0.85 -15.76
C ARG A 65 3.30 -1.92 -15.19
N ILE A 66 3.74 -2.60 -14.13
CA ILE A 66 2.87 -3.44 -13.28
C ILE A 66 2.57 -2.66 -12.01
N PHE A 67 1.29 -2.40 -11.77
CA PHE A 67 0.79 -1.68 -10.58
C PHE A 67 0.57 -2.64 -9.39
N GLY A 68 -0.09 -2.14 -8.33
CA GLY A 68 -0.38 -2.88 -7.12
C GLY A 68 0.68 -2.65 -6.06
N HIS A 69 0.23 -2.31 -4.86
CA HIS A 69 1.07 -2.08 -3.68
C HIS A 69 0.48 -2.63 -2.38
N GLU A 70 -0.74 -3.19 -2.46
CA GLU A 70 -1.47 -3.68 -1.31
C GLU A 70 -1.70 -5.20 -1.47
N ALA A 71 -0.93 -6.03 -0.77
CA ALA A 71 -0.92 -7.47 -1.00
C ALA A 71 -0.46 -8.31 0.21
N GLY A 72 -0.63 -9.62 0.08
CA GLY A 72 -0.06 -10.64 0.96
C GLY A 72 0.45 -11.82 0.15
N GLY A 73 1.59 -12.37 0.57
CA GLY A 73 2.26 -13.42 -0.18
C GLY A 73 3.20 -14.27 0.65
N ILE A 74 3.92 -15.15 -0.05
CA ILE A 74 4.89 -16.07 0.54
C ILE A 74 6.23 -15.86 -0.16
N VAL A 75 7.31 -15.77 0.61
CA VAL A 75 8.67 -15.69 0.07
C VAL A 75 8.97 -16.97 -0.73
N GLU A 76 9.35 -16.81 -1.99
CA GLU A 76 9.76 -17.91 -2.86
C GLU A 76 11.28 -18.10 -2.83
N SER A 77 12.04 -17.02 -2.96
CA SER A 77 13.50 -17.02 -2.85
C SER A 77 14.02 -15.67 -2.36
N VAL A 78 15.23 -15.69 -1.83
CA VAL A 78 15.95 -14.51 -1.34
C VAL A 78 17.28 -14.41 -2.06
N GLY A 79 17.76 -13.20 -2.27
CA GLY A 79 19.09 -12.95 -2.81
C GLY A 79 20.15 -12.81 -1.72
N GLU A 80 21.38 -12.54 -2.14
CA GLU A 80 22.54 -12.39 -1.26
C GLU A 80 22.32 -11.30 -0.20
N GLY A 81 22.80 -11.51 1.03
CA GLY A 81 22.72 -10.52 2.12
C GLY A 81 21.37 -10.45 2.85
N VAL A 82 20.33 -11.15 2.38
CA VAL A 82 19.06 -11.27 3.09
C VAL A 82 19.18 -12.26 4.24
N THR A 83 18.98 -11.80 5.48
CA THR A 83 19.17 -12.60 6.70
C THR A 83 17.89 -12.80 7.52
N GLU A 84 16.91 -11.92 7.39
CA GLU A 84 15.68 -11.92 8.23
C GLU A 84 14.48 -12.61 7.56
N LEU A 85 14.61 -12.99 6.28
CA LEU A 85 13.58 -13.66 5.50
C LEU A 85 14.12 -14.95 4.89
N ALA A 86 13.28 -15.97 4.80
CA ALA A 86 13.58 -17.24 4.16
C ALA A 86 12.41 -17.72 3.28
N PRO A 87 12.66 -18.58 2.28
CA PRO A 87 11.60 -19.23 1.52
C PRO A 87 10.55 -19.89 2.43
N GLY A 88 9.27 -19.61 2.15
CA GLY A 88 8.13 -20.08 2.96
C GLY A 88 7.62 -19.07 3.98
N ASP A 89 8.35 -17.98 4.26
CA ASP A 89 7.87 -16.93 5.15
C ASP A 89 6.64 -16.21 4.55
N HIS A 90 5.63 -16.00 5.39
CA HIS A 90 4.47 -15.17 5.03
C HIS A 90 4.84 -13.70 5.21
N VAL A 91 4.49 -12.89 4.21
CA VAL A 91 4.94 -11.50 4.14
C VAL A 91 3.87 -10.56 3.58
N LEU A 92 3.98 -9.30 4.00
CA LEU A 92 3.30 -8.16 3.40
C LEU A 92 4.34 -7.24 2.74
N PRO A 93 4.10 -6.73 1.52
CA PRO A 93 4.91 -5.66 0.98
C PRO A 93 4.64 -4.35 1.73
N VAL A 94 5.63 -3.47 1.79
CA VAL A 94 5.48 -2.10 2.32
C VAL A 94 6.12 -1.11 1.34
N PHE A 95 5.31 -0.21 0.78
CA PHE A 95 5.75 0.75 -0.24
C PHE A 95 6.60 1.91 0.32
N THR A 96 6.58 2.08 1.64
CA THR A 96 7.54 2.89 2.41
C THR A 96 8.33 1.92 3.28
N GLY A 97 9.50 1.50 2.79
CA GLY A 97 10.35 0.53 3.47
C GLY A 97 11.28 1.16 4.50
N GLU A 98 12.09 0.32 5.15
CA GLU A 98 13.04 0.72 6.18
C GLU A 98 14.45 0.21 5.86
N CYS A 99 15.42 1.12 5.78
CA CYS A 99 16.83 0.74 5.63
C CYS A 99 17.52 0.51 6.99
N LYS A 100 16.84 0.79 8.10
CA LYS A 100 17.31 0.67 9.50
C LYS A 100 18.50 1.58 9.90
N GLU A 101 19.18 2.19 8.93
CA GLU A 101 20.40 2.96 9.19
C GLU A 101 20.25 4.49 9.14
N CYS A 102 19.31 5.01 8.35
CA CYS A 102 19.15 6.45 8.19
C CYS A 102 18.52 7.12 9.43
N PRO A 103 18.71 8.44 9.61
CA PRO A 103 18.15 9.18 10.76
C PRO A 103 16.63 9.03 10.88
N HIS A 104 15.91 8.93 9.75
CA HIS A 104 14.47 8.69 9.74
C HIS A 104 14.11 7.33 10.34
N CYS A 105 14.79 6.25 9.95
CA CYS A 105 14.55 4.92 10.51
C CYS A 105 14.95 4.81 11.99
N LYS A 106 15.89 5.63 12.47
CA LYS A 106 16.31 5.68 13.87
C LYS A 106 15.46 6.65 14.72
N SER A 107 14.53 7.38 14.11
CA SER A 107 13.66 8.34 14.78
C SER A 107 12.38 7.68 15.28
N ALA A 108 11.90 8.11 16.44
CA ALA A 108 10.57 7.73 16.94
C ALA A 108 9.42 8.49 16.26
N GLU A 109 9.73 9.58 15.54
CA GLU A 109 8.72 10.50 14.98
C GLU A 109 8.60 10.43 13.46
N SER A 110 9.39 9.57 12.80
CA SER A 110 9.40 9.49 11.33
C SER A 110 9.44 8.05 10.83
N ASN A 111 8.73 7.81 9.72
CA ASN A 111 8.81 6.58 8.93
C ASN A 111 9.29 6.85 7.49
N MET A 112 9.80 8.05 7.20
CA MET A 112 10.15 8.49 5.84
C MET A 112 11.59 8.14 5.48
N CYS A 113 11.89 6.84 5.37
CA CYS A 113 13.23 6.34 5.07
C CYS A 113 13.88 7.02 3.85
N ASP A 114 15.10 7.56 3.99
CA ASP A 114 15.80 8.23 2.88
C ASP A 114 15.98 7.37 1.63
N LEU A 115 16.25 6.07 1.80
CA LEU A 115 16.52 5.15 0.70
C LEU A 115 15.25 4.51 0.13
N LEU A 116 14.36 4.08 1.03
CA LEU A 116 13.23 3.20 0.71
C LEU A 116 11.86 3.87 0.86
N ARG A 117 11.80 5.18 1.12
CA ARG A 117 10.54 5.93 1.01
C ARG A 117 9.94 5.79 -0.38
N ILE A 118 8.62 5.97 -0.43
CA ILE A 118 7.87 6.03 -1.68
C ILE A 118 8.52 7.01 -2.66
N ASN A 119 8.76 6.52 -3.88
CA ASN A 119 9.21 7.32 -5.01
C ASN A 119 8.45 6.84 -6.25
N THR A 120 7.54 7.68 -6.73
CA THR A 120 6.61 7.35 -7.82
C THR A 120 7.30 7.34 -9.18
N ASP A 121 8.40 8.07 -9.30
CA ASP A 121 9.24 8.18 -10.49
C ASP A 121 10.28 7.05 -10.57
N ARG A 122 10.38 6.20 -9.54
CA ARG A 122 11.24 5.01 -9.54
C ARG A 122 10.51 3.82 -10.16
N GLY A 123 10.92 3.44 -11.37
CA GLY A 123 10.42 2.28 -12.10
C GLY A 123 11.28 1.02 -12.00
N VAL A 124 12.38 1.06 -11.25
CA VAL A 124 13.43 0.03 -11.26
C VAL A 124 13.93 -0.28 -9.85
N MET A 125 14.65 -1.39 -9.70
CA MET A 125 15.28 -1.78 -8.44
C MET A 125 16.38 -0.79 -8.06
N ILE A 126 16.53 -0.53 -6.77
CA ILE A 126 17.53 0.44 -6.27
C ILE A 126 18.98 -0.06 -6.36
N GLY A 127 19.19 -1.38 -6.37
CA GLY A 127 20.53 -1.95 -6.31
C GLY A 127 21.30 -1.81 -7.62
N ASP A 128 20.63 -2.00 -8.76
CA ASP A 128 21.26 -2.01 -10.09
C ASP A 128 20.58 -1.09 -11.11
N GLY A 129 19.49 -0.40 -10.75
CA GLY A 129 18.74 0.45 -11.66
C GLY A 129 18.02 -0.30 -12.78
N LYS A 130 17.80 -1.62 -12.64
CA LYS A 130 17.11 -2.44 -13.65
C LYS A 130 15.75 -2.91 -13.17
N SER A 131 14.90 -3.28 -14.12
CA SER A 131 13.67 -3.99 -13.80
C SER A 131 13.94 -5.47 -13.50
N ARG A 132 12.97 -6.12 -12.87
CA ARG A 132 12.89 -7.57 -12.69
C ARG A 132 11.79 -8.20 -13.53
N PHE A 133 11.04 -7.38 -14.27
CA PHE A 133 9.98 -7.80 -15.17
C PHE A 133 10.37 -7.55 -16.63
N SER A 134 10.12 -8.53 -17.49
CA SER A 134 10.22 -8.38 -18.94
C SER A 134 9.16 -9.16 -19.71
N ILE A 135 8.93 -8.75 -20.97
CA ILE A 135 8.28 -9.55 -22.01
C ILE A 135 9.23 -9.55 -23.21
N ASP A 136 9.65 -10.73 -23.67
CA ASP A 136 10.61 -10.90 -24.77
C ASP A 136 11.88 -10.04 -24.61
N GLY A 137 12.40 -9.97 -23.38
CA GLY A 137 13.57 -9.15 -23.03
C GLY A 137 13.34 -7.64 -22.96
N LYS A 138 12.12 -7.14 -23.24
CA LYS A 138 11.77 -5.72 -23.07
C LYS A 138 11.31 -5.47 -21.64
N PRO A 139 11.90 -4.48 -20.92
CA PRO A 139 11.61 -4.25 -19.52
C PRO A 139 10.19 -3.69 -19.29
N ILE A 140 9.57 -4.10 -18.18
CA ILE A 140 8.34 -3.51 -17.64
C ILE A 140 8.68 -2.84 -16.30
N TYR A 141 8.25 -1.62 -16.08
CA TYR A 141 8.58 -0.88 -14.86
C TYR A 141 7.84 -1.40 -13.62
N HIS A 142 8.50 -1.24 -12.48
CA HIS A 142 7.94 -1.48 -11.15
C HIS A 142 7.10 -0.30 -10.67
N PHE A 143 6.15 -0.57 -9.79
CA PHE A 143 5.34 0.45 -9.09
C PHE A 143 5.68 0.49 -7.60
N VAL A 144 6.14 1.65 -7.13
CA VAL A 144 6.47 1.97 -5.72
C VAL A 144 7.27 0.87 -4.98
N GLY A 145 8.10 0.13 -5.71
CA GLY A 145 8.92 -0.96 -5.17
C GLY A 145 8.14 -2.20 -4.73
N THR A 146 6.92 -2.43 -5.23
CA THR A 146 6.04 -3.54 -4.81
C THR A 146 5.47 -4.32 -6.00
N SER A 147 4.77 -3.67 -6.94
CA SER A 147 4.26 -4.25 -8.20
C SER A 147 3.44 -5.54 -8.02
N THR A 148 2.41 -5.48 -7.18
CA THR A 148 1.69 -6.68 -6.69
C THR A 148 0.63 -7.22 -7.63
N PHE A 149 0.35 -6.57 -8.77
CA PHE A 149 -0.52 -7.12 -9.82
C PHE A 149 0.22 -8.13 -10.72
N SER A 150 0.98 -9.03 -10.10
CA SER A 150 1.73 -10.12 -10.70
C SER A 150 1.75 -11.31 -9.74
N GLU A 151 1.68 -12.54 -10.26
CA GLU A 151 1.76 -13.74 -9.41
C GLU A 151 3.11 -13.84 -8.65
N TYR A 152 4.18 -13.27 -9.21
CA TYR A 152 5.46 -13.11 -8.54
C TYR A 152 5.98 -11.70 -8.71
N THR A 153 6.57 -11.14 -7.65
CA THR A 153 7.25 -9.84 -7.69
C THR A 153 8.58 -9.91 -6.95
N VAL A 154 9.50 -9.01 -7.30
CA VAL A 154 10.80 -8.86 -6.64
C VAL A 154 10.85 -7.49 -5.99
N MET A 155 11.21 -7.45 -4.72
CA MET A 155 11.25 -6.24 -3.90
C MET A 155 12.56 -6.17 -3.13
N HIS A 156 12.95 -4.97 -2.70
CA HIS A 156 14.03 -4.84 -1.74
C HIS A 156 13.60 -5.44 -0.39
N VAL A 157 14.50 -6.11 0.34
CA VAL A 157 14.20 -6.78 1.62
C VAL A 157 13.59 -5.84 2.65
N GLY A 158 14.07 -4.59 2.73
CA GLY A 158 13.52 -3.55 3.61
C GLY A 158 12.11 -3.06 3.23
N CYS A 159 11.56 -3.50 2.09
CA CYS A 159 10.19 -3.24 1.65
C CYS A 159 9.27 -4.45 1.87
N VAL A 160 9.66 -5.42 2.70
CA VAL A 160 8.91 -6.65 2.97
C VAL A 160 8.87 -6.92 4.46
N ALA A 161 7.67 -6.99 5.03
CA ALA A 161 7.46 -7.28 6.43
C ALA A 161 7.06 -8.76 6.62
N LYS A 162 7.83 -9.50 7.41
CA LYS A 162 7.48 -10.86 7.86
C LYS A 162 6.29 -10.80 8.81
N ILE A 163 5.32 -11.70 8.64
CA ILE A 163 4.13 -11.80 9.48
C ILE A 163 3.93 -13.21 10.03
N ASN A 164 3.01 -13.35 10.98
CA ASN A 164 2.61 -14.65 11.49
C ASN A 164 2.06 -15.53 10.35
N PRO A 165 2.59 -16.76 10.12
CA PRO A 165 2.10 -17.64 9.07
C PRO A 165 0.64 -18.08 9.24
N GLU A 166 0.07 -17.99 10.44
CA GLU A 166 -1.35 -18.28 10.70
C GLU A 166 -2.28 -17.11 10.29
N ALA A 167 -1.73 -15.94 9.94
CA ALA A 167 -2.53 -14.81 9.53
C ALA A 167 -3.22 -15.08 8.17
N PRO A 168 -4.54 -14.84 8.05
CA PRO A 168 -5.28 -15.04 6.81
C PRO A 168 -4.89 -13.97 5.78
N LEU A 169 -4.04 -14.32 4.81
CA LEU A 169 -3.46 -13.39 3.83
C LEU A 169 -4.51 -12.70 2.94
N ASP A 170 -5.68 -13.31 2.75
CA ASP A 170 -6.84 -12.74 2.05
C ASP A 170 -7.49 -11.57 2.82
N LYS A 171 -7.19 -11.45 4.12
CA LYS A 171 -7.69 -10.37 4.99
C LYS A 171 -6.60 -9.40 5.37
N VAL A 172 -5.41 -9.90 5.72
CA VAL A 172 -4.34 -9.03 6.24
C VAL A 172 -3.59 -8.28 5.14
N CYS A 173 -3.83 -8.58 3.86
CA CYS A 173 -3.25 -7.83 2.73
C CYS A 173 -3.54 -6.33 2.83
N VAL A 174 -4.71 -5.91 3.32
CA VAL A 174 -5.07 -4.49 3.45
C VAL A 174 -4.29 -3.74 4.54
N LEU A 175 -3.52 -4.46 5.38
CA LEU A 175 -2.60 -3.85 6.33
C LEU A 175 -1.34 -3.29 5.63
N SER A 176 -1.06 -3.69 4.39
CA SER A 176 0.08 -3.14 3.62
C SER A 176 -0.17 -1.73 3.09
N CYS A 177 -1.41 -1.23 3.12
CA CYS A 177 -1.72 0.16 2.81
C CYS A 177 -2.87 0.72 3.64
N GLY A 178 -4.12 0.47 3.23
CA GLY A 178 -5.24 1.35 3.54
C GLY A 178 -5.57 1.40 5.03
N ILE A 179 -5.63 0.24 5.67
CA ILE A 179 -5.99 0.13 7.09
C ILE A 179 -4.89 0.72 7.97
N SER A 180 -3.63 0.35 7.75
CA SER A 180 -2.50 0.85 8.53
C SER A 180 -2.31 2.36 8.37
N THR A 181 -2.53 2.89 7.16
CA THR A 181 -2.47 4.33 6.87
C THR A 181 -3.51 5.10 7.69
N GLY A 182 -4.77 4.68 7.62
CA GLY A 182 -5.85 5.36 8.34
C GLY A 182 -5.69 5.26 9.85
N LEU A 183 -5.46 4.04 10.36
CA LEU A 183 -5.29 3.80 11.79
C LEU A 183 -4.10 4.60 12.34
N GLY A 184 -2.94 4.50 11.67
CA GLY A 184 -1.72 5.22 12.05
C GLY A 184 -1.86 6.74 11.98
N ALA A 185 -2.62 7.28 11.02
CA ALA A 185 -2.90 8.71 10.98
C ALA A 185 -3.57 9.20 12.27
N SER A 186 -4.48 8.41 12.84
CA SER A 186 -5.14 8.75 14.10
C SER A 186 -4.26 8.50 15.33
N ILE A 187 -3.71 7.28 15.48
CA ILE A 187 -3.05 6.88 16.74
C ILE A 187 -1.57 7.26 16.84
N ASN A 188 -0.88 7.43 15.70
CA ASN A 188 0.55 7.73 15.66
C ASN A 188 0.84 9.18 15.24
N VAL A 189 -0.03 9.81 14.43
CA VAL A 189 0.21 11.18 13.93
C VAL A 189 -0.66 12.20 14.68
N ALA A 190 -1.99 12.10 14.58
CA ALA A 190 -2.89 13.08 15.17
C ALA A 190 -2.98 13.00 16.70
N LYS A 191 -2.92 11.79 17.26
CA LYS A 191 -2.96 11.50 18.71
C LYS A 191 -4.05 12.32 19.44
N PRO A 192 -5.32 12.25 19.00
CA PRO A 192 -6.37 13.09 19.58
C PRO A 192 -6.52 12.80 21.08
N PRO A 193 -6.63 13.83 21.95
CA PRO A 193 -6.83 13.63 23.37
C PRO A 193 -8.13 12.87 23.65
N LYS A 194 -8.15 12.05 24.69
CA LYS A 194 -9.36 11.35 25.14
C LYS A 194 -10.50 12.36 25.36
N GLY A 195 -11.68 12.03 24.85
CA GLY A 195 -12.88 12.86 24.93
C GLY A 195 -12.99 13.92 23.82
N SER A 196 -12.01 14.06 22.93
CA SER A 196 -12.07 15.02 21.82
C SER A 196 -13.17 14.71 20.81
N THR A 197 -13.51 15.73 20.01
CA THR A 197 -14.28 15.57 18.76
C THR A 197 -13.32 15.47 17.57
N VAL A 198 -13.52 14.46 16.71
CA VAL A 198 -12.73 14.23 15.50
C VAL A 198 -13.64 14.27 14.28
N ALA A 199 -13.20 14.94 13.20
CA ALA A 199 -13.90 14.91 11.92
C ALA A 199 -13.09 14.12 10.88
N ILE A 200 -13.74 13.19 10.19
CA ILE A 200 -13.13 12.33 9.16
C ILE A 200 -13.69 12.70 7.79
N PHE A 201 -12.84 13.22 6.90
CA PHE A 201 -13.23 13.62 5.55
C PHE A 201 -12.97 12.50 4.56
N GLY A 202 -14.05 11.91 4.04
CA GLY A 202 -14.05 10.74 3.17
C GLY A 202 -14.18 9.44 3.95
N LEU A 203 -15.21 8.65 3.65
CA LEU A 203 -15.55 7.40 4.33
C LEU A 203 -15.27 6.16 3.46
N GLY A 204 -14.12 6.17 2.77
CA GLY A 204 -13.53 4.97 2.16
C GLY A 204 -12.68 4.19 3.17
N ALA A 205 -12.03 3.10 2.74
CA ALA A 205 -11.28 2.20 3.64
C ALA A 205 -10.28 2.91 4.57
N VAL A 206 -9.48 3.86 4.04
CA VAL A 206 -8.54 4.66 4.84
C VAL A 206 -9.26 5.54 5.86
N GLY A 207 -10.34 6.20 5.47
CA GLY A 207 -11.14 7.04 6.36
C GLY A 207 -11.83 6.24 7.46
N LEU A 208 -12.36 5.06 7.13
CA LEU A 208 -12.94 4.14 8.11
C LEU A 208 -11.89 3.65 9.12
N ALA A 209 -10.68 3.33 8.68
CA ALA A 209 -9.58 2.97 9.58
C ALA A 209 -9.13 4.16 10.45
N ALA A 210 -9.17 5.39 9.93
CA ALA A 210 -8.92 6.59 10.72
C ALA A 210 -10.00 6.85 11.78
N ALA A 211 -11.27 6.64 11.44
CA ALA A 211 -12.37 6.69 12.41
C ALA A 211 -12.18 5.66 13.52
N GLU A 212 -11.80 4.43 13.17
CA GLU A 212 -11.50 3.38 14.13
C GLU A 212 -10.31 3.75 15.03
N GLY A 213 -9.26 4.32 14.46
CA GLY A 213 -8.13 4.83 15.25
C GLY A 213 -8.51 5.96 16.20
N ALA A 214 -9.41 6.86 15.79
CA ALA A 214 -9.93 7.91 16.66
C ALA A 214 -10.77 7.33 17.80
N ARG A 215 -11.56 6.28 17.54
CA ARG A 215 -12.30 5.53 18.55
C ARG A 215 -11.36 4.87 19.56
N ILE A 216 -10.30 4.20 19.09
CA ILE A 216 -9.27 3.58 19.94
C ILE A 216 -8.56 4.62 20.81
N ALA A 217 -8.28 5.81 20.27
CA ALA A 217 -7.69 6.93 21.02
C ALA A 217 -8.65 7.53 22.07
N GLY A 218 -9.93 7.15 22.05
CA GLY A 218 -10.93 7.56 23.03
C GLY A 218 -11.64 8.87 22.70
N ALA A 219 -11.73 9.25 21.41
CA ALA A 219 -12.59 10.35 20.99
C ALA A 219 -14.05 10.11 21.42
N SER A 220 -14.73 11.15 21.93
CA SER A 220 -16.12 11.04 22.37
C SER A 220 -17.12 11.22 21.23
N ARG A 221 -16.73 12.00 20.22
CA ARG A 221 -17.52 12.32 19.03
C ARG A 221 -16.66 12.14 17.79
N ILE A 222 -17.16 11.42 16.80
CA ILE A 222 -16.49 11.17 15.53
C ILE A 222 -17.47 11.51 14.40
N ILE A 223 -17.23 12.63 13.71
CA ILE A 223 -18.08 13.16 12.65
C ILE A 223 -17.57 12.64 11.31
N GLY A 224 -18.32 11.75 10.68
CA GLY A 224 -18.03 11.26 9.33
C GLY A 224 -18.56 12.21 8.25
N VAL A 225 -17.69 12.68 7.36
CA VAL A 225 -18.05 13.60 6.28
C VAL A 225 -17.87 12.91 4.93
N ASP A 226 -18.95 12.71 4.18
CA ASP A 226 -18.88 12.14 2.83
C ASP A 226 -20.03 12.66 1.95
N LEU A 227 -19.77 12.79 0.65
CA LEU A 227 -20.78 13.19 -0.34
C LEU A 227 -21.77 12.05 -0.66
N ASN A 228 -21.42 10.82 -0.31
CA ASN A 228 -22.24 9.64 -0.49
C ASN A 228 -22.79 9.14 0.85
N ALA A 229 -24.03 9.53 1.15
CA ALA A 229 -24.72 9.14 2.37
C ALA A 229 -24.88 7.63 2.56
N SER A 230 -24.80 6.81 1.49
CA SER A 230 -24.89 5.35 1.63
C SER A 230 -23.72 4.74 2.42
N ARG A 231 -22.64 5.50 2.64
CA ARG A 231 -21.47 5.08 3.44
C ARG A 231 -21.67 5.23 4.94
N PHE A 232 -22.67 5.99 5.39
CA PHE A 232 -22.83 6.35 6.80
C PHE A 232 -23.14 5.14 7.69
N GLU A 233 -23.99 4.23 7.24
CA GLU A 233 -24.35 3.03 8.00
C GLU A 233 -23.14 2.14 8.27
N GLU A 234 -22.26 1.96 7.28
CA GLU A 234 -21.02 1.21 7.48
C GLU A 234 -20.06 1.97 8.40
N ALA A 235 -19.87 3.27 8.17
CA ALA A 235 -19.00 4.10 8.98
C ALA A 235 -19.38 4.15 10.47
N ARG A 236 -20.67 3.98 10.78
CA ARG A 236 -21.16 3.87 12.17
C ARG A 236 -20.54 2.67 12.90
N LYS A 237 -20.27 1.56 12.19
CA LYS A 237 -19.60 0.36 12.74
C LYS A 237 -18.11 0.60 13.06
N PHE A 238 -17.51 1.62 12.45
CA PHE A 238 -16.10 2.03 12.66
C PHE A 238 -15.97 3.20 13.64
N GLY A 239 -17.03 3.52 14.38
CA GLY A 239 -17.00 4.51 15.46
C GLY A 239 -17.54 5.89 15.12
N CYS A 240 -17.92 6.18 13.86
CA CYS A 240 -18.58 7.44 13.55
C CYS A 240 -19.91 7.57 14.32
N THR A 241 -20.06 8.66 15.07
CA THR A 241 -21.24 8.96 15.88
C THR A 241 -22.24 9.82 15.13
N GLU A 242 -21.74 10.70 14.27
CA GLU A 242 -22.48 11.73 13.55
C GLU A 242 -22.02 11.80 12.10
N PHE A 243 -22.87 12.34 11.23
CA PHE A 243 -22.60 12.38 9.79
C PHE A 243 -22.98 13.71 9.18
N VAL A 244 -22.17 14.14 8.20
CA VAL A 244 -22.43 15.33 7.40
C VAL A 244 -22.27 14.97 5.93
N ASN A 245 -23.31 15.23 5.15
CA ASN A 245 -23.20 15.31 3.70
C ASN A 245 -23.09 16.78 3.30
N PRO A 246 -21.94 17.24 2.78
CA PRO A 246 -21.77 18.64 2.37
C PRO A 246 -22.84 19.17 1.41
N LYS A 247 -23.49 18.29 0.62
CA LYS A 247 -24.56 18.68 -0.32
C LYS A 247 -25.86 19.14 0.37
N ASP A 248 -26.04 18.77 1.64
CA ASP A 248 -27.26 19.10 2.39
C ASP A 248 -27.15 20.45 3.11
N HIS A 249 -26.04 21.19 2.90
CA HIS A 249 -25.76 22.44 3.58
C HIS A 249 -25.28 23.51 2.60
N THR A 250 -25.62 24.77 2.90
CA THR A 250 -25.15 25.95 2.15
C THR A 250 -23.91 26.60 2.78
N LYS A 251 -23.60 26.27 4.04
CA LYS A 251 -22.42 26.76 4.76
C LYS A 251 -21.21 25.87 4.51
N PRO A 252 -19.97 26.40 4.62
CA PRO A 252 -18.76 25.59 4.58
C PRO A 252 -18.80 24.47 5.63
N VAL A 253 -18.41 23.27 5.22
CA VAL A 253 -18.53 22.05 6.04
C VAL A 253 -17.80 22.16 7.39
N GLN A 254 -16.67 22.86 7.45
CA GLN A 254 -15.99 23.09 8.74
C GLN A 254 -16.87 23.79 9.76
N GLN A 255 -17.73 24.73 9.32
CA GLN A 255 -18.65 25.43 10.22
C GLN A 255 -19.78 24.49 10.66
N VAL A 256 -20.30 23.66 9.75
CA VAL A 256 -21.33 22.67 10.09
C VAL A 256 -20.82 21.73 11.16
N CYS A 257 -19.60 21.20 11.03
CA CYS A 257 -19.00 20.29 12.01
C CYS A 257 -18.81 20.93 13.40
N PHE A 258 -18.53 22.23 13.48
CA PHE A 258 -18.36 22.92 14.78
C PHE A 258 -19.67 23.14 15.54
N PHE A 259 -20.80 23.21 14.82
CA PHE A 259 -22.11 23.54 15.41
C PHE A 259 -23.06 22.33 15.53
N LEU A 260 -22.57 21.11 15.27
CA LEU A 260 -23.28 19.86 15.57
C LEU A 260 -23.28 19.54 17.06
#